data_AF-A0A3Q2YCY9-F1
#
_entry.id   AF-A0A3Q2YCY9-F1
#
_cell.length_a   1.000
_cell.length_b   1.000
_cell.length_c   1.000
_cell.angle_alpha   90.00
_cell.angle_beta   90.00
_cell.angle_gamma   90.00
#
_symmetry.space_group_name_H-M   'P 1'
#
loop_
_entity.id
_entity.type
_entity.pdbx_description
1 polymer ?
#
loop_
_entity_poly.entity_id
_entity_poly.type
_entity_poly.pdbx_seq_one_letter_code
_entity_poly.pdbx_strand_id
1 'polypeptide(L)'
;MAVLGNLMAKLGSLTELSMGFSTLTGHLRKLLSPLQRPLESLELANCCLSRVDMTYLANSLHSEYLLHLDLSGHPVLEDFPAAFIKLLGRCSASLASLALEECSVEDAAALADALSRCQALEELKLLGNPLSGPGLRRLVSALAAGFPKLRYVEIPVPRECYPEDVTYPLDDTALLHYDGALFREVREQLLGILAGAGRGDVDLCTPLMGAYDPDLYETNNELGVSMLKSFNSVMGNFIETITEVNDRRAQKNN
;
A
#
# COMPACT_ATOMS: atom_id res chain seq x y z
N MET A 1 -19.45 -0.48 -19.37
CA MET A 1 -18.23 -1.34 -19.34
C MET A 1 -17.85 -1.95 -20.69
N ALA A 2 -18.73 -2.67 -21.42
CA ALA A 2 -18.34 -3.26 -22.71
C ALA A 2 -17.87 -2.24 -23.78
N VAL A 3 -18.52 -1.08 -23.88
CA VAL A 3 -18.08 0.00 -24.79
C VAL A 3 -16.68 0.50 -24.42
N LEU A 4 -16.42 0.69 -23.13
CA LEU A 4 -15.13 1.15 -22.63
C LEU A 4 -14.02 0.15 -22.96
N GLY A 5 -14.23 -1.15 -22.70
CA GLY A 5 -13.25 -2.19 -23.04
C GLY A 5 -12.93 -2.21 -24.54
N ASN A 6 -13.94 -2.05 -25.41
CA ASN A 6 -13.71 -1.97 -26.87
C ASN A 6 -12.96 -0.70 -27.29
N LEU A 7 -13.15 0.42 -26.60
CA LEU A 7 -12.39 1.64 -26.85
C LEU A 7 -10.94 1.50 -26.40
N MET A 8 -10.71 0.89 -25.24
CA MET A 8 -9.37 0.61 -24.74
C MET A 8 -8.60 -0.36 -25.64
N ALA A 9 -9.27 -1.35 -26.24
CA ALA A 9 -8.66 -2.24 -27.21
C ALA A 9 -8.13 -1.54 -28.47
N LYS A 10 -8.60 -0.32 -28.78
CA LYS A 10 -8.04 0.51 -29.85
C LYS A 10 -6.70 1.13 -29.47
N LEU A 11 -6.38 1.20 -28.17
CA LEU A 11 -5.09 1.62 -27.66
C LEU A 11 -4.13 0.43 -27.77
N GLY A 12 -3.59 0.23 -28.97
CA GLY A 12 -2.78 -0.95 -29.29
C GLY A 12 -1.52 -1.14 -28.44
N SER A 13 -1.10 -0.14 -27.66
CA SER A 13 0.07 -0.18 -26.78
C SER A 13 -0.28 -0.11 -25.29
N LEU A 14 -1.54 -0.36 -24.91
CA LEU A 14 -1.94 -0.34 -23.51
C LEU A 14 -1.35 -1.53 -22.75
N THR A 15 -0.42 -1.24 -21.85
CA THR A 15 0.19 -2.21 -20.92
C THR A 15 -0.16 -1.90 -19.46
N GLU A 16 -0.61 -0.69 -19.17
CA GLU A 16 -0.91 -0.23 -17.83
C GLU A 16 -2.37 0.21 -17.75
N LEU A 17 -3.05 -0.21 -16.70
CA LEU A 17 -4.43 0.17 -16.45
C LEU A 17 -4.65 0.43 -14.97
N SER A 18 -5.02 1.68 -14.66
CA SER A 18 -5.50 2.07 -13.35
C SER A 18 -7.01 2.31 -13.36
N MET A 19 -7.70 1.61 -12.48
CA MET A 19 -9.15 1.70 -12.26
C MET A 19 -9.49 1.88 -10.78
N GLY A 20 -8.53 2.31 -9.95
CA GLY A 20 -8.72 2.51 -8.52
C GLY A 20 -10.03 3.23 -8.19
N PHE A 21 -10.71 2.77 -7.15
CA PHE A 21 -11.98 3.33 -6.64
C PHE A 21 -13.16 3.27 -7.62
N SER A 22 -13.03 2.59 -8.77
CA SER A 22 -14.13 2.38 -9.72
C SER A 22 -14.93 1.13 -9.39
N THR A 23 -16.26 1.20 -9.31
CA THR A 23 -17.08 0.01 -9.08
C THR A 23 -17.08 -0.92 -10.30
N LEU A 24 -16.35 -2.05 -10.21
CA LEU A 24 -16.17 -3.03 -11.28
C LEU A 24 -16.93 -4.35 -11.05
N THR A 25 -17.79 -4.42 -10.03
CA THR A 25 -18.49 -5.65 -9.62
C THR A 25 -19.17 -6.35 -10.80
N GLY A 26 -18.69 -7.55 -11.15
CA GLY A 26 -19.17 -8.39 -12.24
C GLY A 26 -18.87 -7.86 -13.65
N HIS A 27 -17.96 -6.90 -13.78
CA HIS A 27 -17.69 -6.19 -15.03
C HIS A 27 -16.24 -6.25 -15.50
N LEU A 28 -15.31 -6.80 -14.70
CA LEU A 28 -13.89 -6.84 -15.05
C LEU A 28 -13.65 -7.55 -16.38
N ARG A 29 -14.36 -8.67 -16.60
CA ARG A 29 -14.30 -9.40 -17.88
C ARG A 29 -14.68 -8.53 -19.08
N LYS A 30 -15.74 -7.73 -18.96
CA LYS A 30 -16.21 -6.87 -20.07
C LYS A 30 -15.21 -5.75 -20.39
N LEU A 31 -14.41 -5.36 -19.41
CA LEU A 31 -13.39 -4.32 -19.55
C LEU A 31 -12.12 -4.89 -20.20
N LEU A 32 -11.63 -6.03 -19.70
CA LEU A 32 -10.32 -6.55 -20.08
C LEU A 32 -10.37 -7.53 -21.25
N SER A 33 -11.45 -8.29 -21.46
CA SER A 33 -11.48 -9.31 -22.52
C SER A 33 -11.26 -8.78 -23.95
N PRO A 34 -11.60 -7.52 -24.30
CA PRO A 34 -11.28 -6.98 -25.62
C PRO A 34 -9.79 -6.73 -25.84
N LEU A 35 -9.00 -6.55 -24.78
CA LEU A 35 -7.56 -6.27 -24.85
C LEU A 35 -6.83 -7.53 -25.34
N GLN A 36 -6.16 -7.44 -26.50
CA GLN A 36 -5.40 -8.55 -27.07
C GLN A 36 -3.96 -8.62 -26.57
N ARG A 37 -3.45 -7.51 -26.03
CA ARG A 37 -2.14 -7.46 -25.39
C ARG A 37 -2.29 -7.64 -23.88
N PRO A 38 -1.41 -8.42 -23.25
CA PRO A 38 -1.40 -8.53 -21.81
C PRO A 38 -1.06 -7.20 -21.16
N LEU A 39 -1.61 -7.00 -19.96
CA LEU A 39 -1.27 -5.85 -19.13
C LEU A 39 -0.08 -6.25 -18.27
N GLU A 40 0.82 -5.31 -18.06
CA GLU A 40 1.98 -5.41 -17.19
C GLU A 40 1.72 -4.71 -15.84
N SER A 41 0.93 -3.63 -15.84
CA SER A 41 0.49 -2.97 -14.61
C SER A 41 -1.03 -2.93 -14.52
N LEU A 42 -1.57 -3.38 -13.39
CA LEU A 42 -3.01 -3.41 -13.15
C LEU A 42 -3.34 -2.96 -11.74
N GLU A 43 -3.93 -1.78 -11.62
CA GLU A 43 -4.40 -1.22 -10.37
C GLU A 43 -5.93 -1.33 -10.28
N LEU A 44 -6.39 -2.15 -9.32
CA LEU A 44 -7.79 -2.43 -9.04
C LEU A 44 -8.15 -2.14 -7.58
N ALA A 45 -7.41 -1.26 -6.91
CA ALA A 45 -7.69 -0.86 -5.54
C ALA A 45 -9.16 -0.40 -5.39
N ASN A 46 -9.82 -0.83 -4.31
CA ASN A 46 -11.19 -0.40 -3.95
C ASN A 46 -12.24 -0.51 -5.07
N CYS A 47 -12.13 -1.52 -5.95
CA CYS A 47 -13.02 -1.69 -7.10
C CYS A 47 -14.30 -2.51 -6.82
N CYS A 48 -14.53 -2.94 -5.58
CA CYS A 48 -15.62 -3.84 -5.20
C CYS A 48 -15.66 -5.13 -6.05
N LEU A 49 -14.51 -5.76 -6.24
CA LEU A 49 -14.38 -6.95 -7.09
C LEU A 49 -15.23 -8.11 -6.55
N SER A 50 -15.94 -8.80 -7.45
CA SER A 50 -16.68 -10.01 -7.11
C SER A 50 -15.82 -11.27 -7.33
N ARG A 51 -16.30 -12.42 -6.80
CA ARG A 51 -15.70 -13.73 -7.08
C ARG A 51 -15.58 -14.02 -8.58
N VAL A 52 -16.54 -13.56 -9.39
CA VAL A 52 -16.52 -13.74 -10.86
C VAL A 52 -15.40 -12.91 -11.49
N ASP A 53 -15.17 -11.69 -11.00
CA ASP A 53 -14.09 -10.83 -11.50
C ASP A 53 -12.72 -11.42 -11.18
N MET A 54 -12.49 -11.82 -9.92
CA MET A 54 -11.23 -12.43 -9.50
C MET A 54 -10.97 -13.77 -10.20
N THR A 55 -12.00 -14.59 -10.39
CA THR A 55 -11.88 -15.83 -11.16
C THR A 55 -11.53 -15.54 -12.60
N TYR A 56 -12.14 -14.53 -13.22
CA TYR A 56 -11.79 -14.12 -14.57
C TYR A 56 -10.34 -13.62 -14.65
N LEU A 57 -9.91 -12.74 -13.74
CA LEU A 57 -8.56 -12.18 -13.72
C LEU A 57 -7.51 -13.30 -13.67
N ALA A 58 -7.67 -14.25 -12.73
CA ALA A 58 -6.79 -15.41 -12.55
C ALA A 58 -6.71 -16.37 -13.75
N ASN A 59 -7.66 -16.29 -14.69
CA ASN A 59 -7.69 -17.09 -15.91
C ASN A 59 -7.48 -16.27 -17.19
N SER A 60 -7.31 -14.96 -17.06
CA SER A 60 -7.14 -14.07 -18.19
C SER A 60 -5.74 -14.18 -18.79
N LEU A 61 -5.58 -13.72 -20.04
CA LEU A 61 -4.27 -13.61 -20.67
C LEU A 61 -3.34 -12.63 -19.93
N HIS A 62 -3.89 -11.69 -19.15
CA HIS A 62 -3.10 -10.72 -18.39
C HIS A 62 -2.35 -11.39 -17.23
N SER A 63 -2.93 -12.44 -16.62
CA SER A 63 -2.43 -13.06 -15.38
C SER A 63 -0.98 -13.56 -15.41
N GLU A 64 -0.40 -13.86 -16.58
CA GLU A 64 0.98 -14.34 -16.68
C GLU A 64 2.02 -13.21 -16.79
N TYR A 65 1.60 -12.00 -17.14
CA TYR A 65 2.49 -10.91 -17.54
C TYR A 65 2.46 -9.70 -16.59
N LEU A 66 1.65 -9.77 -15.54
CA LEU A 66 1.56 -8.71 -14.54
C LEU A 66 2.90 -8.57 -13.80
N LEU A 67 3.51 -7.40 -13.96
CA LEU A 67 4.66 -6.90 -13.21
C LEU A 67 4.20 -6.17 -11.95
N HIS A 68 3.14 -5.36 -12.06
CA HIS A 68 2.58 -4.59 -10.96
C HIS A 68 1.09 -4.93 -10.79
N LEU A 69 0.71 -5.31 -9.58
CA LEU A 69 -0.67 -5.62 -9.24
C LEU A 69 -1.05 -4.95 -7.93
N ASP A 70 -2.16 -4.21 -7.97
CA ASP A 70 -2.77 -3.64 -6.78
C ASP A 70 -4.20 -4.18 -6.63
N LEU A 71 -4.44 -4.89 -5.54
CA LEU A 71 -5.74 -5.43 -5.14
C LEU A 71 -6.22 -4.86 -3.80
N SER A 72 -5.66 -3.73 -3.36
CA SER A 72 -5.96 -3.08 -2.08
C SER A 72 -7.46 -2.83 -1.88
N GLY A 73 -7.90 -2.86 -0.63
CA GLY A 73 -9.31 -2.69 -0.26
C GLY A 73 -10.20 -3.92 -0.51
N HIS A 74 -9.61 -5.10 -0.67
CA HIS A 74 -10.36 -6.35 -0.82
C HIS A 74 -9.84 -7.45 0.11
N PRO A 75 -10.71 -8.19 0.83
CA PRO A 75 -10.33 -9.33 1.67
C PRO A 75 -9.83 -10.55 0.85
N VAL A 76 -8.70 -10.44 0.16
CA VAL A 76 -8.32 -11.38 -0.92
C VAL A 76 -8.17 -12.83 -0.47
N LEU A 77 -7.70 -13.04 0.76
CA LEU A 77 -7.50 -14.35 1.37
C LEU A 77 -8.80 -14.93 1.95
N GLU A 78 -9.77 -14.08 2.30
CA GLU A 78 -11.05 -14.51 2.86
C GLU A 78 -12.09 -14.73 1.74
N ASP A 79 -12.31 -13.72 0.91
CA ASP A 79 -13.38 -13.73 -0.08
C ASP A 79 -13.04 -14.60 -1.29
N PHE A 80 -11.77 -14.63 -1.72
CA PHE A 80 -11.38 -15.30 -2.97
C PHE A 80 -10.00 -16.00 -2.93
N PRO A 81 -9.69 -16.79 -1.87
CA PRO A 81 -8.37 -17.42 -1.69
C PRO A 81 -7.92 -18.26 -2.89
N ALA A 82 -8.81 -19.09 -3.43
CA ALA A 82 -8.47 -19.97 -4.56
C ALA A 82 -8.13 -19.18 -5.84
N ALA A 83 -8.86 -18.08 -6.11
CA ALA A 83 -8.59 -17.26 -7.29
C ALA A 83 -7.32 -16.43 -7.09
N PHE A 84 -7.08 -15.93 -5.88
CA PHE A 84 -5.88 -15.18 -5.52
C PHE A 84 -4.62 -16.03 -5.62
N ILE A 85 -4.59 -17.20 -4.97
CA ILE A 85 -3.46 -18.16 -5.05
C ILE A 85 -3.19 -18.56 -6.50
N LYS A 86 -4.25 -18.81 -7.28
CA LYS A 86 -4.10 -19.11 -8.70
C LYS A 86 -3.50 -17.95 -9.46
N LEU A 87 -3.97 -16.72 -9.25
CA LEU A 87 -3.44 -15.52 -9.90
C LEU A 87 -1.95 -15.35 -9.60
N LEU A 88 -1.55 -15.39 -8.33
CA LEU A 88 -0.14 -15.33 -7.92
C LEU A 88 0.69 -16.46 -8.54
N GLY A 89 0.14 -17.67 -8.61
CA GLY A 89 0.80 -18.78 -9.29
C GLY A 89 1.04 -18.52 -10.79
N ARG A 90 0.19 -17.73 -11.44
CA ARG A 90 0.27 -17.39 -12.88
C ARG A 90 1.28 -16.27 -13.14
N CYS A 91 1.29 -15.22 -12.32
CA CYS A 91 2.27 -14.13 -12.42
C CYS A 91 3.56 -14.38 -11.62
N SER A 92 3.73 -15.55 -11.00
CA SER A 92 4.87 -15.84 -10.10
C SER A 92 6.26 -15.55 -10.69
N ALA A 93 6.43 -15.66 -12.01
CA ALA A 93 7.69 -15.39 -12.70
C ALA A 93 7.91 -13.91 -13.08
N SER A 94 6.84 -13.11 -13.11
CA SER A 94 6.83 -11.73 -13.63
C SER A 94 6.52 -10.69 -12.56
N LEU A 95 5.74 -11.02 -11.54
CA LEU A 95 5.26 -10.10 -10.52
C LEU A 95 6.43 -9.50 -9.73
N ALA A 96 6.66 -8.21 -9.94
CA ALA A 96 7.69 -7.41 -9.30
C ALA A 96 7.12 -6.58 -8.14
N SER A 97 5.87 -6.12 -8.22
CA SER A 97 5.23 -5.31 -7.19
C SER A 97 3.83 -5.82 -6.88
N LEU A 98 3.52 -5.97 -5.59
CA LEU A 98 2.20 -6.32 -5.11
C LEU A 98 1.75 -5.39 -3.99
N ALA A 99 0.60 -4.74 -4.18
CA ALA A 99 -0.08 -3.98 -3.14
C ALA A 99 -1.35 -4.72 -2.68
N LEU A 100 -1.44 -4.93 -1.37
CA LEU A 100 -2.56 -5.54 -0.67
C LEU A 100 -2.89 -4.71 0.57
N GLU A 101 -3.05 -3.40 0.40
CA GLU A 101 -3.37 -2.50 1.50
C GLU A 101 -4.84 -2.64 1.89
N GLU A 102 -5.15 -2.54 3.18
CA GLU A 102 -6.53 -2.66 3.70
C GLU A 102 -7.27 -3.92 3.21
N CYS A 103 -6.55 -5.04 3.12
CA CYS A 103 -7.05 -6.33 2.64
C CYS A 103 -7.50 -7.28 3.76
N SER A 104 -7.67 -6.78 4.99
CA SER A 104 -8.02 -7.58 6.19
C SER A 104 -7.12 -8.80 6.40
N VAL A 105 -5.83 -8.70 6.06
CA VAL A 105 -4.88 -9.79 6.22
C VAL A 105 -4.47 -9.92 7.69
N GLU A 106 -4.97 -10.97 8.36
CA GLU A 106 -4.55 -11.35 9.72
C GLU A 106 -3.53 -12.50 9.71
N ASP A 107 -3.69 -13.44 8.77
CA ASP A 107 -2.84 -14.62 8.66
C ASP A 107 -1.63 -14.37 7.76
N ALA A 108 -0.55 -13.93 8.40
CA ALA A 108 0.73 -13.68 7.75
C ALA A 108 1.35 -14.95 7.12
N ALA A 109 1.05 -16.14 7.66
CA ALA A 109 1.57 -17.39 7.13
C ALA A 109 0.85 -17.77 5.83
N ALA A 110 -0.49 -17.65 5.79
CA ALA A 110 -1.26 -17.86 4.58
C ALA A 110 -0.83 -16.91 3.44
N LEU A 111 -0.53 -15.64 3.77
CA LEU A 111 0.02 -14.70 2.80
C LEU A 111 1.41 -15.14 2.29
N ALA A 112 2.33 -15.51 3.19
CA ALA A 112 3.66 -15.96 2.81
C ALA A 112 3.62 -17.21 1.92
N ASP A 113 2.75 -18.17 2.25
CA ASP A 113 2.54 -19.38 1.46
C ASP A 113 1.98 -19.07 0.06
N ALA A 114 1.01 -18.16 -0.03
CA ALA A 114 0.46 -17.70 -1.31
C ALA A 114 1.53 -17.02 -2.18
N LEU A 115 2.46 -16.29 -1.57
CA LEU A 115 3.55 -15.59 -2.24
C LEU A 115 4.78 -16.46 -2.54
N SER A 116 4.90 -17.65 -1.93
CA SER A 116 6.11 -18.49 -1.94
C SER A 116 6.76 -18.74 -3.31
N ARG A 117 5.98 -18.65 -4.39
CA ARG A 117 6.44 -18.85 -5.78
C ARG A 117 6.86 -17.56 -6.49
N CYS A 118 6.51 -16.39 -5.95
CA CYS A 118 6.75 -15.08 -6.55
C CYS A 118 8.19 -14.61 -6.31
N GLN A 119 9.17 -15.34 -6.84
CA GLN A 119 10.60 -15.05 -6.62
C GLN A 119 11.08 -13.78 -7.33
N ALA A 120 10.27 -13.26 -8.26
CA ALA A 120 10.52 -11.99 -8.94
C ALA A 120 10.12 -10.76 -8.11
N LEU A 121 9.43 -10.95 -6.98
CA LEU A 121 8.87 -9.85 -6.18
C LEU A 121 9.98 -8.97 -5.61
N GLU A 122 9.89 -7.67 -5.92
CA GLU A 122 10.79 -6.60 -5.49
C GLU A 122 10.11 -5.71 -4.44
N GLU A 123 8.79 -5.52 -4.55
CA GLU A 123 8.01 -4.63 -3.69
C GLU A 123 6.75 -5.32 -3.15
N LEU A 124 6.49 -5.16 -1.84
CA LEU A 124 5.28 -5.67 -1.19
C LEU A 124 4.70 -4.61 -0.25
N LYS A 125 3.42 -4.26 -0.43
CA LYS A 125 2.73 -3.26 0.39
C LYS A 125 1.55 -3.85 1.13
N LEU A 126 1.53 -3.68 2.45
CA LEU A 126 0.59 -4.31 3.37
C LEU A 126 -0.01 -3.35 4.39
N LEU A 127 0.04 -2.04 4.14
CA LEU A 127 -0.54 -1.05 5.04
C LEU A 127 -2.02 -1.30 5.32
N GLY A 128 -2.50 -0.85 6.48
CA GLY A 128 -3.90 -1.00 6.87
C GLY A 128 -4.35 -2.44 7.16
N ASN A 129 -3.46 -3.43 7.14
CA ASN A 129 -3.83 -4.81 7.51
C ASN A 129 -3.63 -5.08 9.02
N PRO A 130 -4.53 -5.85 9.65
CA PRO A 130 -4.47 -6.23 11.07
C PRO A 130 -3.43 -7.34 11.36
N LEU A 131 -2.19 -7.19 10.87
CA LEU A 131 -1.12 -8.15 11.12
C LEU A 131 -0.58 -8.02 12.55
N SER A 132 -0.50 -9.15 13.26
CA SER A 132 0.11 -9.23 14.59
C SER A 132 1.63 -9.07 14.54
N GLY A 133 2.25 -8.57 15.62
CA GLY A 133 3.72 -8.52 15.73
C GLY A 133 4.40 -9.88 15.50
N PRO A 134 3.93 -10.98 16.13
CA PRO A 134 4.37 -12.34 15.79
C PRO A 134 4.15 -12.72 14.32
N GLY A 135 3.03 -12.32 13.72
CA GLY A 135 2.71 -12.55 12.31
C GLY A 135 3.74 -11.85 11.40
N LEU A 136 4.03 -10.58 11.65
CA LEU A 136 5.03 -9.81 10.92
C LEU A 136 6.41 -10.42 11.02
N ARG A 137 6.84 -10.90 12.20
CA ARG A 137 8.14 -11.58 12.35
C ARG A 137 8.23 -12.82 11.48
N ARG A 138 7.16 -13.63 11.43
CA ARG A 138 7.10 -14.82 10.56
C ARG A 138 7.12 -14.45 9.09
N LEU A 139 6.34 -13.46 8.69
CA LEU A 139 6.29 -12.96 7.32
C LEU A 139 7.65 -12.44 6.88
N VAL A 140 8.28 -11.54 7.64
CA VAL A 140 9.60 -10.99 7.32
C VAL A 140 10.66 -12.09 7.28
N SER A 141 10.61 -13.09 8.16
CA SER A 141 11.51 -14.24 8.10
C SER A 141 11.33 -15.04 6.79
N ALA A 142 10.10 -15.29 6.37
CA ALA A 142 9.80 -15.97 5.11
C ALA A 142 10.23 -15.14 3.89
N LEU A 143 9.98 -13.83 3.93
CA LEU A 143 10.40 -12.88 2.90
C LEU A 143 11.92 -12.86 2.74
N ALA A 144 12.65 -12.78 3.85
CA ALA A 144 14.11 -12.76 3.85
C ALA A 144 14.72 -14.02 3.22
N ALA A 145 14.12 -15.20 3.49
CA ALA A 145 14.61 -16.48 3.03
C ALA A 145 14.18 -16.83 1.58
N GLY A 146 12.97 -16.45 1.17
CA GLY A 146 12.35 -16.92 -0.07
C GLY A 146 12.38 -15.95 -1.26
N PHE A 147 12.64 -14.66 -1.02
CA PHE A 147 12.40 -13.58 -1.98
C PHE A 147 13.70 -12.81 -2.26
N PRO A 148 14.59 -13.34 -3.10
CA PRO A 148 15.95 -12.81 -3.28
C PRO A 148 16.00 -11.44 -3.95
N LYS A 149 14.94 -11.05 -4.68
CA LYS A 149 14.85 -9.75 -5.34
C LYS A 149 14.11 -8.69 -4.52
N LEU A 150 13.58 -9.05 -3.36
CA LEU A 150 12.82 -8.12 -2.53
C LEU A 150 13.73 -6.96 -2.11
N ARG A 151 13.23 -5.74 -2.23
CA ARG A 151 13.98 -4.51 -1.95
C ARG A 151 13.19 -3.53 -1.10
N TYR A 152 11.86 -3.62 -1.15
CA TYR A 152 10.99 -2.66 -0.46
C TYR A 152 9.76 -3.37 0.11
N VAL A 153 9.49 -3.15 1.39
CA VAL A 153 8.34 -3.72 2.08
C VAL A 153 7.69 -2.65 2.95
N GLU A 154 6.42 -2.37 2.68
CA GLU A 154 5.58 -1.56 3.57
C GLU A 154 4.81 -2.50 4.49
N ILE A 155 5.14 -2.44 5.78
CA ILE A 155 4.44 -3.20 6.81
C ILE A 155 3.46 -2.29 7.57
N PRO A 156 2.28 -2.79 7.97
CA PRO A 156 1.39 -2.04 8.84
C PRO A 156 1.98 -1.96 10.25
N VAL A 157 1.52 -0.97 11.02
CA VAL A 157 1.68 -1.01 12.47
C VAL A 157 0.99 -2.27 13.01
N PRO A 158 1.66 -3.07 13.86
CA PRO A 158 1.10 -4.30 14.39
C PRO A 158 -0.24 -4.09 15.09
N ARG A 159 -1.15 -5.05 14.95
CA ARG A 159 -2.51 -5.00 15.52
C ARG A 159 -2.53 -4.69 17.02
N GLU A 160 -1.54 -5.18 17.77
CA GLU A 160 -1.44 -5.00 19.23
C GLU A 160 -1.01 -3.59 19.64
N CYS A 161 -0.53 -2.77 18.71
CA CYS A 161 -0.21 -1.36 19.00
C CYS A 161 -1.48 -0.49 19.03
N TYR A 162 -2.62 -1.03 18.60
CA TYR A 162 -3.92 -0.35 18.66
C TYR A 162 -4.81 -0.96 19.76
N PRO A 163 -5.78 -0.20 20.31
CA PRO A 163 -6.79 -0.72 21.22
C PRO A 163 -7.54 -1.94 20.68
N GLU A 164 -8.06 -2.80 21.55
CA GLU A 164 -8.78 -4.02 21.12
C GLU A 164 -10.10 -3.71 20.40
N ASP A 165 -10.73 -2.58 20.69
CA ASP A 165 -12.04 -2.16 20.16
C ASP A 165 -11.99 -1.48 18.79
N VAL A 166 -10.80 -1.28 18.21
CA VAL A 166 -10.69 -0.72 16.85
C VAL A 166 -11.27 -1.68 15.81
N THR A 167 -11.94 -1.11 14.82
CA THR A 167 -12.48 -1.83 13.66
C THR A 167 -11.62 -1.54 12.44
N TYR A 168 -11.35 -2.55 11.62
CA TYR A 168 -10.64 -2.41 10.36
C TYR A 168 -11.62 -2.29 9.18
N PRO A 169 -11.27 -1.53 8.12
CA PRO A 169 -10.09 -0.67 8.00
C PRO A 169 -10.13 0.50 9.01
N LEU A 170 -8.95 0.92 9.48
CA LEU A 170 -8.82 2.01 10.44
C LEU A 170 -9.14 3.35 9.76
N ASP A 171 -9.83 4.25 10.45
CA ASP A 171 -9.94 5.63 9.99
C ASP A 171 -8.62 6.39 10.22
N ASP A 172 -8.44 7.50 9.50
CA ASP A 172 -7.23 8.35 9.56
C ASP A 172 -6.87 8.78 10.99
N THR A 173 -7.86 8.94 11.87
CA THR A 173 -7.61 9.33 13.25
C THR A 173 -7.06 8.15 14.03
N ALA A 174 -7.70 6.99 13.99
CA ALA A 174 -7.25 5.79 14.69
C ALA A 174 -5.88 5.34 14.20
N LEU A 175 -5.60 5.46 12.89
CA LEU A 175 -4.34 5.06 12.27
C LEU A 175 -3.11 5.72 12.89
N LEU A 176 -3.23 6.99 13.32
CA LEU A 176 -2.12 7.74 13.91
C LEU A 176 -1.99 7.57 15.44
N HIS A 177 -2.97 6.93 16.10
CA HIS A 177 -3.01 6.77 17.56
C HIS A 177 -2.66 5.35 17.98
N TYR A 178 -1.41 4.94 17.73
CA TYR A 178 -0.86 3.66 18.15
C TYR A 178 0.19 3.79 19.26
N ASP A 179 0.46 2.69 19.96
CA ASP A 179 1.58 2.59 20.89
C ASP A 179 2.93 2.59 20.14
N GLY A 180 3.53 3.77 20.03
CA GLY A 180 4.82 3.96 19.37
C GLY A 180 6.00 3.28 20.07
N ALA A 181 5.92 2.97 21.37
CA ALA A 181 6.98 2.27 22.07
C ALA A 181 6.97 0.78 21.71
N LEU A 182 5.79 0.16 21.74
CA LEU A 182 5.59 -1.22 21.31
C LEU A 182 5.94 -1.38 19.82
N PHE A 183 5.50 -0.45 18.97
CA PHE A 183 5.83 -0.49 17.55
C PHE A 183 7.34 -0.44 17.31
N ARG A 184 8.07 0.43 18.02
CA ARG A 184 9.54 0.51 17.90
C ARG A 184 10.22 -0.80 18.25
N GLU A 185 9.79 -1.46 19.34
CA GLU A 185 10.33 -2.76 19.74
C GLU A 185 10.11 -3.81 18.65
N VAL A 186 8.89 -3.89 18.10
CA VAL A 186 8.59 -4.82 17.01
C VAL A 186 9.42 -4.49 15.77
N ARG A 187 9.52 -3.21 15.38
CA ARG A 187 10.31 -2.78 14.22
C ARG A 187 11.78 -3.15 14.35
N GLU A 188 12.39 -2.94 15.52
CA GLU A 188 13.77 -3.36 15.80
C GLU A 188 13.96 -4.88 15.63
N GLN A 189 12.99 -5.69 16.07
CA GLN A 189 13.03 -7.14 15.87
C GLN A 189 12.94 -7.51 14.38
N LEU A 190 12.08 -6.85 13.61
CA LEU A 190 11.93 -7.10 12.17
C LEU A 190 13.22 -6.75 11.40
N LEU A 191 13.81 -5.59 11.69
CA LEU A 191 15.10 -5.18 11.13
C LEU A 191 16.22 -6.15 11.54
N GLY A 192 16.21 -6.62 12.79
CA GLY A 192 17.14 -7.64 13.28
C GLY A 192 17.03 -8.97 12.51
N ILE A 193 15.82 -9.40 12.16
CA ILE A 193 15.57 -10.60 11.33
C ILE A 193 16.19 -10.40 9.93
N LEU A 194 15.93 -9.27 9.28
CA LEU A 194 16.49 -8.95 7.97
C LEU A 194 18.02 -8.91 8.01
N ALA A 195 18.60 -8.19 8.97
CA ALA A 195 20.05 -8.10 9.15
C ALA A 195 20.68 -9.48 9.41
N GLY A 196 20.07 -10.29 10.29
CA GLY A 196 20.53 -11.65 10.59
C GLY A 196 20.47 -12.61 9.39
N ALA A 197 19.55 -12.37 8.46
CA ALA A 197 19.44 -13.10 7.20
C ALA A 197 20.36 -12.56 6.09
N GLY A 198 21.16 -11.51 6.36
CA GLY A 198 21.99 -10.85 5.36
C GLY A 198 21.19 -10.01 4.36
N ARG A 199 19.95 -9.64 4.71
CA ARG A 199 19.00 -8.88 3.90
C ARG A 199 18.83 -7.42 4.36
N GLY A 200 19.94 -6.81 4.77
CA GLY A 200 19.98 -5.38 5.13
C GLY A 200 19.79 -4.44 3.93
N ASP A 201 19.72 -4.98 2.71
CA ASP A 201 19.38 -4.28 1.47
C ASP A 201 17.86 -4.06 1.29
N VAL A 202 17.03 -4.75 2.07
CA VAL A 202 15.58 -4.59 2.05
C VAL A 202 15.19 -3.38 2.89
N ASP A 203 14.57 -2.40 2.24
CA ASP A 203 13.96 -1.27 2.91
C ASP A 203 12.61 -1.68 3.52
N LEU A 204 12.49 -1.50 4.83
CA LEU A 204 11.31 -1.86 5.61
C LEU A 204 10.77 -0.61 6.28
N CYS A 205 9.62 -0.15 5.80
CA CYS A 205 9.00 1.11 6.22
C CYS A 205 7.52 0.93 6.56
N THR A 206 6.95 1.96 7.19
CA THR A 206 5.55 2.04 7.58
C THR A 206 5.05 3.47 7.32
N PRO A 207 4.85 3.86 6.06
CA PRO A 207 4.53 5.24 5.72
C PRO A 207 3.04 5.54 5.96
N LEU A 208 2.67 5.73 7.22
CA LEU A 208 1.28 6.01 7.63
C LEU A 208 0.76 7.33 7.05
N MET A 209 1.65 8.28 6.75
CA MET A 209 1.29 9.56 6.12
C MET A 209 1.56 9.57 4.61
N GLY A 210 1.78 8.40 3.98
CA GLY A 210 2.17 8.29 2.58
C GLY A 210 3.44 9.10 2.30
N ALA A 211 3.47 9.80 1.16
CA ALA A 211 4.64 10.57 0.71
C ALA A 211 5.08 11.76 1.60
N TYR A 212 4.46 11.96 2.77
CA TYR A 212 4.87 12.95 3.76
C TYR A 212 5.39 12.32 5.05
N ASP A 213 5.50 10.99 5.09
CA ASP A 213 5.99 10.28 6.24
C ASP A 213 7.50 10.53 6.44
N PRO A 214 7.94 10.98 7.61
CA PRO A 214 9.36 11.19 7.89
C PRO A 214 10.21 9.94 7.67
N ASP A 215 9.63 8.74 7.82
CA ASP A 215 10.33 7.46 7.63
C ASP A 215 10.62 7.15 6.14
N LEU A 216 9.92 7.78 5.19
CA LEU A 216 10.22 7.65 3.74
C LEU A 216 11.37 8.55 3.27
N TYR A 217 11.75 9.56 4.06
CA TYR A 217 12.70 10.60 3.67
C TYR A 217 13.78 10.83 4.74
N GLU A 218 14.40 9.78 5.26
CA GLU A 218 15.62 9.86 6.10
C GLU A 218 16.86 10.46 5.36
N THR A 219 16.67 11.24 4.29
CA THR A 219 17.70 12.14 3.72
C THR A 219 17.32 13.63 3.69
N ASN A 220 16.12 14.05 4.11
CA ASN A 220 15.67 15.44 3.94
C ASN A 220 15.26 16.16 5.24
N ASN A 221 16.03 15.94 6.32
CA ASN A 221 15.90 16.74 7.54
C ASN A 221 15.99 18.26 7.25
N GLU A 222 16.62 18.67 6.14
CA GLU A 222 16.68 20.08 5.70
C GLU A 222 15.37 20.60 5.08
N LEU A 223 14.64 19.76 4.35
CA LEU A 223 13.41 20.18 3.67
C LEU A 223 12.25 20.36 4.66
N GLY A 224 12.11 19.43 5.62
CA GLY A 224 11.13 19.53 6.70
C GLY A 224 11.39 20.74 7.60
N VAL A 225 12.66 21.01 7.93
CA VAL A 225 13.06 22.23 8.65
C VAL A 225 12.80 23.49 7.82
N SER A 226 12.99 23.45 6.51
CA SER A 226 12.71 24.59 5.61
C SER A 226 11.21 24.89 5.49
N MET A 227 10.37 23.87 5.42
CA MET A 227 8.91 24.04 5.42
C MET A 227 8.41 24.59 6.76
N LEU A 228 8.90 24.06 7.89
CA LEU A 228 8.56 24.58 9.23
C LEU A 228 9.01 26.03 9.42
N LYS A 229 10.20 26.40 8.93
CA LYS A 229 10.67 27.79 8.95
C LYS A 229 9.79 28.70 8.10
N SER A 230 9.39 28.25 6.90
CA SER A 230 8.51 29.01 6.02
C SER A 230 7.13 29.22 6.65
N PHE A 231 6.58 28.18 7.27
CA PHE A 231 5.30 28.27 7.97
C PHE A 231 5.34 29.22 9.18
N ASN A 232 6.39 29.13 10.01
CA ASN A 232 6.59 30.06 11.13
C ASN A 232 6.76 31.52 10.66
N SER A 233 7.43 31.75 9.52
CA SER A 233 7.55 33.09 8.96
C SER A 233 6.20 33.66 8.51
N VAL A 234 5.35 32.85 7.87
CA VAL A 234 4.01 33.27 7.45
C VAL A 234 3.13 33.60 8.66
N MET A 235 3.18 32.77 9.71
CA MET A 235 2.45 33.03 10.95
C MET A 235 2.93 34.29 11.67
N GLY A 236 4.25 34.54 11.69
CA GLY A 236 4.82 35.78 12.23
C GLY A 236 4.29 37.02 11.51
N ASN A 237 4.34 37.03 10.18
CA ASN A 237 3.84 38.14 9.36
C ASN A 237 2.34 38.38 9.57
N PHE A 238 1.56 37.31 9.75
CA PHE A 238 0.13 37.40 9.99
C PHE A 238 -0.18 38.04 11.35
N ILE A 239 0.56 37.65 12.40
CA ILE A 239 0.43 38.24 13.75
C ILE A 239 0.82 39.72 13.73
N GLU A 240 1.90 40.07 13.05
CA GLU A 240 2.36 41.44 12.92
C GLU A 240 1.33 42.32 12.21
N THR A 241 0.74 41.80 11.13
CA THR A 241 -0.37 42.46 10.41
C THR A 241 -1.59 42.68 11.30
N ILE A 242 -1.99 41.71 12.12
CA ILE A 242 -3.10 41.87 13.06
C ILE A 242 -2.80 42.95 14.11
N THR A 243 -1.56 42.98 14.58
CA THR A 243 -1.12 43.93 15.61
C THR A 243 -1.14 45.36 15.05
N GLU A 244 -0.61 45.58 13.84
CA GLU A 244 -0.69 46.87 13.16
C GLU A 244 -2.12 47.35 12.93
N VAL A 245 -3.02 46.43 12.54
CA VAL A 245 -4.44 46.78 12.32
C VAL A 245 -5.11 47.18 13.64
N ASN A 246 -4.78 46.51 14.74
CA ASN A 246 -5.30 46.86 16.07
C ASN A 246 -4.77 48.21 16.56
N ASP A 247 -3.49 48.50 16.36
CA ASP A 247 -2.89 49.78 16.73
C ASP A 247 -3.47 50.95 15.93
N ARG A 248 -3.69 50.76 14.62
CA ARG A 248 -4.37 51.76 13.77
C ARG A 248 -5.82 51.98 14.19
N ARG A 249 -6.50 50.97 14.72
CA ARG A 249 -7.88 51.10 15.27
C ARG A 249 -7.87 51.83 16.61
N ALA A 250 -6.88 51.57 17.48
CA ALA A 250 -6.73 52.27 18.75
C ALA A 250 -6.40 53.77 18.56
N GLN A 251 -5.56 54.10 17.58
CA GLN A 251 -5.21 55.49 17.22
C GLN A 251 -6.35 56.27 16.57
N LYS A 252 -7.34 55.59 15.97
CA LYS A 252 -8.54 56.22 15.39
C LYS A 252 -9.63 56.51 16.42
N ASN A 253 -9.53 55.95 17.63
CA ASN A 253 -10.49 56.09 18.72
C ASN A 253 -10.00 57.01 19.84
N ASN A 254 -8.88 57.72 19.63
CA ASN A 254 -8.37 58.83 20.44
C ASN A 254 -8.45 60.13 19.63
#